data_AF-X0S5C8-F1
#
_entry.id   AF-X0S5C8-F1
#
_cell.length_a   1.000
_cell.length_b   1.000
_cell.length_c   1.000
_cell.angle_alpha   90.00
_cell.angle_beta   90.00
_cell.angle_gamma   90.00
#
_symmetry.space_group_name_H-M   'P 1'
#
loop_
_entity.id
_entity.type
_entity.pdbx_description
1 polymer ?
#
loop_
_entity_poly.entity_id
_entity_poly.type
_entity_poly.pdbx_seq_one_letter_code
_entity_poly.pdbx_strand_id
1 'polypeptide(L)'
;MADEKLPPHDIEAEEAVIGSLLIDPDAILKIAASLKPEDFFSETNRVIYQACLSIYQRPNEVINHITVAHELMREDKLEQIG
;
A
#
# COMPACT_ATOMS: atom_id res chain seq x y z
N MET A 1 -30.99 10.97 12.33
CA MET A 1 -30.03 9.87 12.55
C MET A 1 -28.71 10.39 12.02
N ALA A 2 -27.71 10.54 12.88
CA ALA A 2 -26.45 11.16 12.49
C ALA A 2 -25.83 10.31 11.38
N ASP A 3 -25.67 10.88 10.19
CA ASP A 3 -24.69 10.43 9.21
C ASP A 3 -23.37 10.31 9.98
N GLU A 4 -22.97 9.08 10.27
CA GLU A 4 -21.64 8.75 10.77
C GLU A 4 -20.71 9.05 9.60
N LYS A 5 -20.35 10.34 9.48
CA LYS A 5 -19.57 10.92 8.39
C LYS A 5 -18.28 10.11 8.27
N LEU A 6 -18.28 9.15 7.35
CA LEU A 6 -17.07 8.52 6.88
C LEU A 6 -16.10 9.66 6.53
N PRO A 7 -14.84 9.59 7.00
CA PRO A 7 -13.87 10.61 6.65
C PRO A 7 -13.80 10.73 5.12
N PRO A 8 -13.59 11.95 4.59
CA PRO A 8 -13.41 12.13 3.16
C PRO A 8 -12.25 11.24 2.71
N HIS A 9 -12.52 10.37 1.75
CA HIS A 9 -11.57 9.41 1.19
C HIS A 9 -11.60 9.51 -0.33
N ASP A 10 -10.49 9.13 -0.96
CA ASP A 10 -10.32 9.14 -2.40
C ASP A 10 -9.56 7.88 -2.81
N ILE A 11 -10.30 6.89 -3.33
CA ILE A 11 -9.74 5.60 -3.73
C ILE A 11 -8.79 5.76 -4.92
N GLU A 12 -9.10 6.66 -5.85
CA GLU A 12 -8.24 6.90 -7.03
C GLU A 12 -6.90 7.50 -6.60
N ALA A 13 -6.90 8.38 -5.60
CA ALA A 13 -5.66 8.91 -5.03
C ALA A 13 -4.82 7.82 -4.34
N GLU A 14 -5.45 6.92 -3.59
CA GLU A 14 -4.75 5.78 -2.96
C GLU A 14 -4.13 4.83 -4.01
N GLU A 15 -4.89 4.49 -5.05
CA GLU A 15 -4.42 3.68 -6.17
C GLU A 15 -3.27 4.37 -6.92
N ALA A 16 -3.35 5.69 -7.12
CA ALA A 16 -2.30 6.47 -7.74
C ALA A 16 -0.99 6.47 -6.92
N VAL A 17 -1.08 6.52 -5.59
CA VAL A 17 0.10 6.40 -4.71
C VAL A 17 0.75 5.04 -4.87
N ILE A 18 -0.04 3.96 -4.81
CA ILE A 18 0.47 2.59 -5.00
C ILE A 18 1.07 2.43 -6.40
N GLY A 19 0.37 2.87 -7.44
CA GLY A 19 0.85 2.84 -8.82
C GLY A 19 2.17 3.58 -8.99
N SER A 20 2.31 4.75 -8.34
CA SER A 20 3.56 5.51 -8.36
C SER A 20 4.71 4.74 -7.68
N LEU A 21 4.46 3.99 -6.60
CA LEU A 21 5.48 3.15 -5.94
C LEU A 21 5.92 1.97 -6.78
N LEU A 22 5.02 1.41 -7.61
CA LEU A 22 5.34 0.33 -8.53
C LEU A 22 6.16 0.81 -9.74
N ILE A 23 6.02 2.09 -10.12
CA ILE A 23 6.77 2.72 -11.22
C ILE A 23 8.12 3.25 -10.72
N ASP A 24 8.10 3.98 -9.59
CA ASP A 24 9.25 4.60 -8.94
C ASP A 24 9.33 4.12 -7.49
N PRO A 25 10.07 3.04 -7.21
CA PRO A 25 10.20 2.49 -5.86
C PRO A 25 10.90 3.48 -4.90
N ASP A 26 11.72 4.40 -5.40
CA ASP A 26 12.39 5.42 -4.57
C ASP A 26 11.40 6.47 -4.04
N ALA A 27 10.19 6.56 -4.62
CA ALA A 27 9.14 7.42 -4.09
C ALA A 27 8.76 7.06 -2.64
N ILE A 28 8.96 5.80 -2.21
CA ILE A 28 8.73 5.37 -0.84
C ILE A 28 9.55 6.18 0.18
N LEU A 29 10.77 6.60 -0.20
CA LEU A 29 11.68 7.39 0.64
C LEU A 29 11.07 8.75 1.02
N LYS A 30 10.22 9.29 0.14
CA LYS A 30 9.59 10.60 0.31
C LYS A 30 8.35 10.52 1.18
N ILE A 31 7.62 9.41 1.12
CA ILE A 31 6.29 9.28 1.73
C ILE A 31 6.26 8.42 3.00
N ALA A 32 7.19 7.48 3.18
CA ALA A 32 7.17 6.55 4.32
C ALA A 32 7.28 7.23 5.70
N ALA A 33 7.79 8.46 5.75
CA ALA A 33 7.86 9.24 6.99
C ALA A 33 6.51 9.88 7.38
N SER A 34 5.62 10.12 6.41
CA SER A 34 4.37 10.86 6.63
C SER A 34 3.11 10.04 6.42
N LEU A 35 3.15 9.04 5.53
CA LEU A 35 2.02 8.19 5.17
C LEU A 35 2.15 6.84 5.86
N LYS A 36 1.11 6.44 6.60
CA LYS A 36 1.04 5.14 7.27
C LYS A 36 -0.02 4.26 6.61
N PRO A 37 0.09 2.92 6.73
CA PRO A 37 -0.95 2.02 6.22
C PRO A 37 -2.34 2.33 6.75
N GLU A 38 -2.45 2.78 8.01
CA GLU A 38 -3.74 3.08 8.63
C GLU A 38 -4.43 4.32 8.03
N ASP A 39 -3.69 5.16 7.29
CA ASP A 39 -4.24 6.35 6.60
C ASP A 39 -5.02 5.98 5.34
N PHE A 40 -4.81 4.78 4.78
CA PHE A 40 -5.59 4.25 3.66
C PHE A 40 -6.97 3.84 4.13
N PHE A 41 -8.00 4.30 3.43
CA PHE A 41 -9.39 3.94 3.66
C PHE A 41 -9.69 2.52 3.13
N SER A 42 -9.19 2.19 1.94
CA SER A 42 -9.35 0.85 1.37
C SER A 42 -8.46 -0.16 2.11
N GLU A 43 -9.08 -1.24 2.60
CA GLU A 43 -8.35 -2.35 3.22
C GLU A 43 -7.36 -2.98 2.24
N THR A 44 -7.75 -3.12 0.97
CA THR A 44 -6.88 -3.63 -0.10
C THR A 44 -5.65 -2.74 -0.29
N ASN A 45 -5.84 -1.42 -0.41
CA ASN A 45 -4.74 -0.49 -0.62
C ASN A 45 -3.83 -0.42 0.61
N ARG A 46 -4.41 -0.46 1.81
CA ARG A 46 -3.66 -0.57 3.07
C ARG A 46 -2.74 -1.79 3.08
N VAL A 47 -3.27 -2.95 2.74
CA VAL A 47 -2.53 -4.22 2.71
C VAL A 47 -1.39 -4.16 1.68
N ILE A 48 -1.66 -3.62 0.49
CA ILE A 48 -0.64 -3.46 -0.56
C ILE A 48 0.46 -2.49 -0.10
N TYR A 49 0.09 -1.34 0.47
CA TYR A 49 1.07 -0.38 0.97
C TYR A 49 1.92 -0.95 2.12
N GLN A 50 1.31 -1.74 3.00
CA GLN A 50 2.03 -2.44 4.06
C GLN A 50 3.06 -3.44 3.50
N ALA A 51 2.69 -4.20 2.45
CA ALA A 51 3.64 -5.06 1.74
C ALA A 51 4.80 -4.25 1.13
N CYS A 52 4.51 -3.10 0.50
CA CYS A 52 5.55 -2.20 -0.02
C CYS A 52 6.53 -1.74 1.07
N LEU A 53 6.03 -1.37 2.26
CA LEU A 53 6.88 -1.00 3.40
C LEU A 53 7.74 -2.18 3.90
N SER A 54 7.15 -3.37 4.01
CA SER A 54 7.86 -4.59 4.42
C SER A 54 8.99 -4.95 3.46
N ILE A 55 8.77 -4.77 2.15
CA ILE A 55 9.78 -4.98 1.11
C ILE A 55 10.89 -3.92 1.22
N TYR A 56 10.51 -2.65 1.34
CA TYR A 56 11.46 -1.53 1.47
C TYR A 56 12.40 -1.67 2.67
N GLN A 57 11.93 -2.25 3.78
CA GLN A 57 12.76 -2.51 4.96
C GLN A 57 13.77 -3.64 4.78
N ARG A 58 13.66 -4.45 3.71
CA ARG A 58 14.59 -5.55 3.47
C ARG A 58 15.78 -5.10 2.64
N PRO A 59 16.99 -5.56 3.00
CA PRO A 59 18.17 -5.30 2.19
C PRO A 59 18.05 -6.00 0.83
N ASN A 60 18.37 -5.27 -0.24
CA ASN A 60 18.43 -5.73 -1.63
C ASN A 60 17.07 -6.11 -2.27
N GLU A 61 15.95 -5.72 -1.69
CA GLU A 61 14.65 -5.85 -2.36
C GLU A 61 14.15 -4.51 -2.89
N VAL A 62 13.40 -4.56 -4.00
CA VAL A 62 12.85 -3.38 -4.67
C VAL A 62 11.35 -3.58 -4.84
N ILE A 63 10.58 -2.55 -4.54
CA ILE A 63 9.12 -2.55 -4.73
C ILE A 63 8.82 -2.68 -6.23
N ASN A 64 8.07 -3.71 -6.61
CA ASN A 64 7.47 -3.89 -7.93
C ASN A 64 6.32 -4.91 -7.82
N HIS A 65 5.58 -5.10 -8.91
CA HIS A 65 4.41 -5.99 -8.90
C HIS A 65 4.72 -7.44 -8.54
N ILE A 66 5.91 -7.96 -8.88
CA ILE A 66 6.32 -9.33 -8.57
C ILE A 66 6.66 -9.47 -7.09
N THR A 67 7.47 -8.57 -6.55
CA THR A 67 7.88 -8.60 -5.14
C THR A 67 6.70 -8.36 -4.21
N VAL A 68 5.80 -7.44 -4.58
CA VAL A 68 4.55 -7.18 -3.86
C VAL A 68 3.64 -8.41 -3.89
N ALA A 69 3.43 -9.04 -5.05
CA ALA A 69 2.63 -10.27 -5.12
C ALA A 69 3.22 -11.39 -4.26
N HIS A 70 4.55 -11.60 -4.31
CA HIS A 70 5.23 -12.57 -3.46
C HIS A 70 5.06 -12.28 -1.97
N GLU A 71 5.17 -11.02 -1.57
CA GLU A 71 4.97 -10.62 -0.18
C GLU A 71 3.54 -10.88 0.29
N LEU A 72 2.56 -10.56 -0.54
CA LEU A 72 1.15 -10.80 -0.25
C LEU A 72 0.80 -12.28 -0.17
N MET A 73 1.39 -13.12 -1.02
CA MET A 73 1.25 -14.59 -0.90
C MET A 73 1.85 -15.09 0.42
N ARG A 74 3.01 -14.56 0.80
CA ARG A 74 3.71 -14.97 2.02
C ARG A 74 2.92 -14.62 3.28
N GLU A 75 2.09 -13.58 3.22
CA GLU A 75 1.20 -13.18 4.32
C GLU A 75 -0.21 -13.80 4.23
N ASP A 76 -0.46 -14.73 3.30
CA ASP A 76 -1.80 -15.29 3.01
C ASP A 76 -2.86 -14.23 2.68
N LYS A 77 -2.43 -13.05 2.22
CA LYS A 77 -3.30 -11.91 1.90
C LYS A 77 -3.61 -11.77 0.41
N LEU A 78 -2.90 -12.50 -0.46
CA LEU A 78 -3.12 -12.40 -1.91
C LEU A 78 -4.55 -12.78 -2.29
N GLU A 79 -5.07 -13.91 -1.78
CA GLU A 79 -6.45 -14.34 -2.04
C GLU A 79 -7.50 -13.39 -1.44
N GLN A 80 -7.13 -12.62 -0.41
CA GLN A 80 -8.03 -11.65 0.23
C GLN A 80 -8.23 -10.40 -0.63
N ILE A 81 -7.26 -10.05 -1.47
CA ILE A 81 -7.28 -8.84 -2.29
C ILE A 81 -7.65 -9.08 -3.77
N GLY A 82 -7.70 -10.34 -4.23
CA GLY A 82 -8.14 -10.72 -5.59
C GLY A 82 -7.51 -11.99 -6.15
#